data_AF-R1I971-F1
#
_entry.id   AF-R1I971-F1
#
_cell.length_a   1.000
_cell.length_b   1.000
_cell.length_c   1.000
_cell.angle_alpha   90.00
_cell.angle_beta   90.00
_cell.angle_gamma   90.00
#
_symmetry.space_group_name_H-M   'P 1'
#
loop_
_entity.id
_entity.type
_entity.pdbx_description
1 polymer ?
#
loop_
_entity_poly.entity_id
_entity_poly.type
_entity_poly.pdbx_seq_one_letter_code
_entity_poly.pdbx_strand_id
1 'polypeptide(L)' 'ALRGAWVEAAARVAAAVPEAGPASIAYLTACSLRRGEVDRLADGDGEPDVPPEVPAG' A
#
# COMPACT_ATOMS: atom_id res chain seq x y z
N ALA A 1 -13.30 -14.05 -4.50
CA ALA A 1 -13.30 -12.83 -3.68
C ALA A 1 -12.27 -11.81 -4.16
N LEU A 2 -10.97 -12.14 -4.17
CA LEU A 2 -9.88 -11.19 -4.47
C LEU A 2 -10.01 -10.46 -5.83
N ARG A 3 -10.40 -11.17 -6.90
CA ARG A 3 -10.58 -10.56 -8.23
C ARG A 3 -11.67 -9.49 -8.26
N GLY A 4 -12.75 -9.66 -7.50
CA GLY A 4 -13.83 -8.67 -7.42
C GLY A 4 -13.39 -7.41 -6.70
N ALA A 5 -12.75 -7.57 -5.53
CA ALA A 5 -12.17 -6.46 -4.78
C ALA A 5 -11.13 -5.69 -5.59
N TRP A 6 -10.31 -6.40 -6.38
CA TRP A 6 -9.35 -5.78 -7.30
C TRP A 6 -10.04 -4.89 -8.35
N VAL A 7 -11.08 -5.41 -9.03
CA VAL A 7 -11.78 -4.67 -10.07
C VAL A 7 -12.41 -3.39 -9.51
N GLU A 8 -13.05 -3.49 -8.35
CA GLU A 8 -13.68 -2.34 -7.70
C GLU A 8 -12.65 -1.30 -7.25
N ALA A 9 -11.54 -1.73 -6.64
CA ALA A 9 -10.46 -0.83 -6.24
C ALA A 9 -9.78 -0.17 -7.44
N ALA A 10 -9.51 -0.92 -8.51
CA ALA A 10 -8.91 -0.38 -9.73
C ALA A 10 -9.80 0.67 -10.40
N ALA A 11 -11.13 0.46 -10.42
CA ALA A 11 -12.07 1.45 -10.94
C ALA A 11 -12.05 2.75 -10.13
N ARG A 12 -12.01 2.66 -8.79
CA ARG A 12 -11.91 3.84 -7.91
C ARG A 12 -10.59 4.59 -8.12
N VAL A 13 -9.47 3.88 -8.23
CA VAL A 13 -8.14 4.47 -8.48
C VAL A 13 -8.09 5.16 -9.84
N ALA A 14 -8.58 4.52 -10.90
CA ALA A 14 -8.60 5.11 -12.24
C ALA A 14 -9.48 6.38 -12.28
N ALA A 15 -10.60 6.41 -11.55
CA ALA A 15 -11.43 7.60 -11.44
C ALA A 15 -10.77 8.72 -10.62
N ALA A 16 -10.00 8.38 -9.59
CA ALA A 16 -9.32 9.36 -8.74
C ALA A 16 -8.05 9.95 -9.38
N VAL A 17 -7.38 9.19 -10.25
CA VAL A 17 -6.13 9.59 -10.91
C VAL A 17 -6.23 9.32 -12.43
N PRO A 18 -7.04 10.10 -13.17
CA PRO A 18 -7.36 9.81 -14.57
C PRO A 18 -6.15 9.84 -15.51
N GLU A 19 -5.11 10.62 -15.17
CA GLU A 19 -3.86 10.72 -15.95
C GLU A 19 -2.84 9.62 -15.60
N ALA A 20 -3.15 8.73 -14.66
CA ALA A 20 -2.24 7.66 -14.26
C ALA A 20 -2.15 6.58 -15.35
N GLY A 21 -0.92 6.21 -15.70
CA GLY A 21 -0.68 5.06 -16.57
C GLY A 21 -1.09 3.73 -15.91
N PRO A 22 -1.23 2.64 -16.70
CA PRO A 22 -1.68 1.34 -16.20
C PRO A 22 -0.86 0.78 -15.05
N ALA A 23 0.46 0.98 -15.07
CA ALA A 23 1.36 0.54 -14.00
C ALA A 23 1.10 1.30 -12.69
N SER A 24 0.91 2.61 -12.76
CA SER A 24 0.57 3.44 -11.61
C SER A 24 -0.79 3.07 -11.04
N ILE A 25 -1.80 2.82 -11.90
CA ILE A 25 -3.12 2.34 -11.47
C ILE A 25 -3.00 1.00 -10.74
N ALA A 26 -2.24 0.04 -11.27
CA ALA A 26 -2.05 -1.26 -10.63
C ALA A 26 -1.36 -1.14 -9.26
N TYR A 27 -0.31 -0.31 -9.17
CA TYR A 27 0.41 -0.06 -7.92
C TYR A 27 -0.50 0.58 -6.86
N LEU A 28 -1.20 1.66 -7.22
CA LEU A 28 -2.12 2.35 -6.31
C LEU A 28 -3.31 1.47 -5.91
N THR A 29 -3.79 0.60 -6.79
CA THR A 29 -4.79 -0.42 -6.47
C THR A 29 -4.29 -1.35 -5.37
N ALA A 30 -3.07 -1.87 -5.52
CA ALA A 30 -2.44 -2.72 -4.51
C ALA A 30 -2.28 -1.99 -3.16
N CYS A 31 -1.83 -0.73 -3.18
CA CYS A 31 -1.74 0.11 -1.98
C CYS A 31 -3.11 0.30 -1.32
N SER A 32 -4.17 0.57 -2.10
CA SER A 32 -5.52 0.78 -1.56
C SER A 32 -6.10 -0.49 -0.90
N LEU A 33 -5.79 -1.66 -1.44
CA LEU A 33 -6.21 -2.94 -0.86
C LEU A 33 -5.44 -3.26 0.44
N ARG A 34 -4.20 -2.78 0.55
CA ARG A 34 -3.36 -2.88 1.75
C ARG A 34 -3.42 -1.62 2.63
N ARG A 35 -4.40 -0.75 2.43
CA ARG A 35 -4.44 0.56 3.09
C ARG A 35 -4.32 0.46 4.61
N GLY A 36 -5.02 -0.48 5.24
CA GLY A 36 -4.91 -0.66 6.69
C GLY A 36 -3.55 -1.16 7.19
N GLU A 37 -2.70 -1.73 6.33
CA GLU A 37 -1.30 -2.05 6.66
C GLU A 37 -0.39 -0.83 6.41
N VAL A 38 -0.64 -0.09 5.33
CA VAL A 38 0.07 1.15 4.98
C VAL A 38 -0.17 2.23 6.02
N ASP A 39 -1.42 2.42 6.46
CA ASP A 39 -1.80 3.38 7.49
C ASP A 39 -1.09 3.03 8.81
N ARG A 40 -1.10 1.76 9.25
CA ARG A 40 -0.33 1.31 10.43
C ARG A 40 1.18 1.55 10.33
N LEU A 41 1.75 1.36 9.14
CA LEU A 41 3.17 1.65 8.90
C LEU A 41 3.44 3.17 8.97
N ALA A 42 2.54 3.99 8.42
CA ALA A 42 2.67 5.44 8.41
C ALA A 42 2.44 6.07 9.80
N ASP A 43 1.52 5.50 10.58
CA ASP A 43 1.17 5.95 11.94
C ASP A 43 2.24 5.58 12.98
N GLY A 44 3.22 4.75 12.61
CA GLY A 44 4.29 4.32 13.52
C GLY A 44 3.86 3.28 14.56
N ASP A 45 2.66 2.71 14.40
CA ASP A 45 2.12 1.63 15.24
C ASP A 45 2.70 0.25 14.88
N GLY A 46 3.49 0.17 13.80
CA GLY A 46 4.32 -0.99 13.53
C GLY A 46 5.56 -0.98 14.41
N GLU A 47 5.83 -2.08 15.12
CA GLU A 47 7.09 -2.31 15.83
C GLU A 47 8.25 -1.84 14.92
N PRO A 48 9.12 -0.91 15.37
CA PRO A 48 10.22 -0.47 14.55
C PRO A 48 11.07 -1.70 14.18
N ASP A 49 11.17 -1.98 12.88
CA ASP A 49 12.13 -2.94 12.31
C ASP A 49 13.56 -2.34 12.36
N VAL A 50 13.89 -1.76 13.51
CA VAL A 50 15.24 -1.32 13.85
C VAL A 50 15.88 -2.54 14.48
N PRO A 51 16.79 -3.25 13.78
CA PRO A 51 17.53 -4.33 14.41
C PRO A 51 18.28 -3.75 15.62
N PRO A 52 18.33 -4.48 16.75
CA PRO A 52 19.05 -4.00 17.92
C PRO A 52 20.49 -3.68 17.53
N GLU A 53 20.97 -2.48 17.88
CA GLU A 53 22.37 -2.10 17.69
C GLU A 53 23.24 -3.11 18.43
N VAL A 54 24.05 -3.87 17.67
CA VAL A 54 25.07 -4.75 18.25
C VAL A 54 26.31 -3.89 18.46
N PRO A 55 26.82 -3.71 19.69
CA PRO A 55 28.01 -2.91 19.92
C PRO A 55 29.19 -3.49 19.15
N ALA A 56 29.92 -2.64 18.44
CA ALA A 56 31.18 -3.00 17.81
C ALA A 56 32.18 -3.33 18.92
N GLY A 57 32.41 -4.63 19.13
CA GLY A 57 33.49 -5.14 19.98
C GLY A 57 34.87 -4.85 19.42
#